data_AF-A0A2M7BTK3-F1
#
_entry.id   AF-A0A2M7BTK3-F1
#
_cell.length_a   1.000
_cell.length_b   1.000
_cell.length_c   1.000
_cell.angle_alpha   90.00
_cell.angle_beta   90.00
_cell.angle_gamma   90.00
#
_symmetry.space_group_name_H-M   'P 1'
#
loop_
_entity.id
_entity.type
_entity.pdbx_description
1 polymer ?
#
loop_
_entity_poly.entity_id
_entity_poly.type
_entity_poly.pdbx_seq_one_letter_code
_entity_poly.pdbx_strand_id
1 'polypeptide(L)'
;MGTRTTIPKEIKEQTLARIKNDGISVAKAAEEHGISSKTIYYWLRKGSVQTTSILETGRLRKQNKDLLDLVGQLTYEVSKLKKNKSGF
;
A
#
# COMPACT_ATOMS: atom_id res chain seq x y z
N MET A 1 1.45 15.21 -36.49
CA MET A 1 1.26 15.73 -35.12
C MET A 1 0.13 14.95 -34.46
N GLY A 2 0.43 14.05 -33.52
CA GLY A 2 -0.61 13.29 -32.82
C GLY A 2 -1.35 14.19 -31.83
N THR A 3 -2.68 14.27 -31.93
CA THR A 3 -3.52 15.02 -31.01
C THR A 3 -3.46 14.38 -29.63
N ARG A 4 -3.10 15.16 -28.59
CA ARG A 4 -3.23 14.69 -27.20
C ARG A 4 -4.72 14.69 -26.85
N THR A 5 -5.35 13.53 -26.93
CA THR A 5 -6.71 13.36 -26.40
C THR A 5 -6.62 13.29 -24.87
N THR A 6 -6.98 14.39 -24.21
CA THR A 6 -7.08 14.44 -22.74
C THR A 6 -8.41 13.81 -22.33
N ILE A 7 -8.36 12.69 -21.62
CA ILE A 7 -9.56 12.04 -21.09
C ILE A 7 -9.99 12.80 -19.82
N PRO A 8 -11.29 13.16 -19.68
CA PRO A 8 -11.81 13.82 -18.50
C PRO A 8 -11.53 13.02 -17.22
N LYS A 9 -11.31 13.73 -16.11
CA LYS A 9 -11.01 13.11 -14.80
C LYS A 9 -12.16 12.24 -14.30
N GLU A 10 -13.39 12.68 -14.52
CA GLU A 10 -14.62 11.97 -14.15
C GLU A 10 -14.71 10.59 -14.81
N ILE A 11 -14.45 10.53 -16.12
CA ILE A 11 -14.44 9.26 -16.87
C ILE A 11 -13.37 8.33 -16.31
N LYS A 12 -12.15 8.84 -16.07
CA LYS A 12 -11.09 8.05 -15.46
C LYS A 12 -11.50 7.50 -14.09
N GLU A 13 -12.11 8.31 -13.23
CA GLU A 13 -12.53 7.89 -11.89
C GLU A 13 -13.65 6.84 -11.96
N GLN A 14 -14.64 7.04 -12.84
CA GLN A 14 -15.72 6.10 -13.07
C GLN A 14 -15.20 4.75 -13.60
N THR A 15 -14.31 4.76 -14.60
CA THR A 15 -13.69 3.54 -15.14
C THR A 15 -12.92 2.78 -14.06
N LEU A 16 -12.15 3.48 -13.22
CA LEU A 16 -11.40 2.85 -12.12
C LEU A 16 -12.31 2.32 -11.01
N ALA A 17 -13.41 3.01 -10.70
CA ALA A 17 -14.39 2.55 -9.71
C ALA A 17 -15.09 1.27 -10.18
N ARG A 18 -15.53 1.20 -11.44
CA ARG A 18 -16.13 -0.01 -12.01
C ARG A 18 -15.21 -1.22 -11.99
N ILE A 19 -13.92 -1.02 -12.28
CA ILE A 19 -12.93 -2.10 -12.23
C ILE A 19 -12.72 -2.60 -10.79
N LYS A 20 -12.69 -1.70 -9.81
CA LYS A 20 -12.40 -2.04 -8.40
C LYS A 20 -13.61 -2.55 -7.62
N ASN A 21 -14.77 -1.94 -7.82
CA ASN A 21 -15.96 -2.18 -7.02
C ASN A 21 -16.90 -3.20 -7.70
N ASP A 22 -17.06 -3.09 -9.02
CA ASP A 22 -18.00 -3.92 -9.78
C ASP A 22 -17.31 -5.16 -10.39
N GLY A 23 -15.98 -5.28 -10.25
CA GLY A 23 -15.20 -6.43 -10.69
C GLY A 23 -15.11 -6.60 -12.22
N ILE A 24 -15.40 -5.54 -12.99
CA ILE A 24 -15.40 -5.59 -14.45
C ILE A 24 -13.96 -5.68 -14.97
N SER A 25 -13.75 -6.49 -16.01
CA SER A 25 -12.42 -6.61 -16.63
C SER A 25 -11.97 -5.32 -17.31
N VAL A 26 -10.66 -5.09 -17.33
CA VAL A 26 -10.05 -3.93 -18.01
C VAL A 26 -10.45 -3.87 -19.48
N ALA A 27 -10.62 -5.02 -20.15
CA ALA A 27 -11.04 -5.09 -21.54
C ALA A 27 -12.47 -4.58 -21.75
N LYS A 28 -13.41 -4.96 -20.89
CA LYS A 28 -14.80 -4.46 -20.95
C LYS A 28 -14.87 -2.97 -20.62
N ALA A 29 -14.15 -2.53 -19.59
CA ALA A 29 -14.09 -1.13 -19.22
C ALA A 29 -13.45 -0.24 -20.32
N ALA A 30 -12.48 -0.78 -21.07
CA ALA A 30 -11.88 -0.14 -22.23
C ALA A 30 -12.89 0.05 -23.36
N GLU A 31 -13.67 -0.99 -23.66
CA GLU A 31 -14.70 -0.97 -24.70
C GLU A 31 -15.84 0.00 -24.36
N GLU A 32 -16.39 -0.08 -23.14
CA GLU A 32 -17.51 0.75 -22.68
C GLU A 32 -17.21 2.25 -22.71
N HIS A 33 -15.98 2.64 -22.41
CA HIS A 33 -15.59 4.05 -22.31
C HIS A 33 -14.76 4.54 -23.51
N GLY A 34 -14.48 3.67 -24.50
CA GLY A 34 -13.67 4.03 -25.67
C GLY A 34 -12.22 4.37 -25.32
N ILE A 35 -11.67 3.74 -24.28
CA ILE A 35 -10.33 4.02 -23.75
C ILE A 35 -9.42 2.85 -24.07
N SER A 36 -8.18 3.12 -24.49
CA SER A 36 -7.23 2.01 -24.67
C SER A 36 -6.97 1.28 -23.36
N SER A 37 -6.96 -0.06 -23.37
CA SER A 37 -6.63 -0.87 -22.20
C SER A 37 -5.27 -0.49 -21.60
N LYS A 38 -4.31 -0.09 -22.45
CA LYS A 38 -3.00 0.42 -22.03
C LYS A 38 -3.10 1.66 -21.15
N THR A 39 -4.00 2.58 -21.47
CA THR A 39 -4.27 3.79 -20.67
C THR A 39 -4.86 3.41 -19.31
N ILE A 40 -5.79 2.46 -19.27
CA ILE A 40 -6.39 1.98 -18.02
C ILE A 40 -5.34 1.30 -17.14
N TYR A 41 -4.50 0.42 -17.70
CA TYR A 41 -3.38 -0.18 -16.96
C TYR A 41 -2.38 0.87 -16.45
N TYR A 42 -2.13 1.93 -17.23
CA TYR A 42 -1.31 3.04 -16.77
C TYR A 42 -1.94 3.76 -15.57
N TRP A 43 -3.25 3.99 -15.56
CA TRP A 43 -3.95 4.58 -14.42
C TRP A 43 -4.00 3.68 -13.21
N LEU A 44 -4.25 2.39 -13.40
CA LEU A 44 -4.20 1.38 -12.34
C LEU A 44 -2.81 1.34 -11.72
N ARG A 45 -1.75 1.31 -12.54
CA ARG A 45 -0.36 1.39 -12.06
C ARG A 45 -0.07 2.69 -11.32
N LYS A 46 -0.53 3.83 -11.84
CA LYS A 46 -0.31 5.15 -11.20
C LYS A 46 -1.09 5.30 -9.89
N GLY A 47 -2.26 4.66 -9.78
CA GLY A 47 -3.07 4.64 -8.55
C GLY A 47 -2.73 3.52 -7.58
N SER A 48 -2.07 2.45 -8.03
CA SER A 48 -1.55 1.34 -7.20
C SER A 48 -0.21 1.68 -6.57
N VAL A 49 0.48 2.69 -7.11
CA VAL A 49 1.36 3.53 -6.28
C VAL A 49 0.44 4.34 -5.36
N GLN A 50 -0.25 3.66 -4.43
CA GLN A 50 -0.42 4.29 -3.14
C GLN A 50 0.98 4.72 -2.77
N THR A 51 1.18 6.02 -2.63
CA THR A 51 2.28 6.58 -1.89
C THR A 51 2.22 5.95 -0.51
N THR A 52 2.76 4.73 -0.37
CA THR A 52 3.24 4.21 0.88
C THR A 52 4.15 5.31 1.37
N SER A 53 3.62 6.14 2.28
CA SER A 53 4.29 7.37 2.64
C SER A 53 5.64 6.94 3.19
N ILE A 54 6.72 7.37 2.54
CA ILE A 54 8.09 7.02 2.94
C ILE A 54 8.28 7.41 4.42
N LEU A 55 7.60 8.48 4.83
CA LEU A 55 7.52 8.93 6.22
C LEU A 55 6.73 7.96 7.12
N GLU A 56 5.59 7.46 6.67
CA GLU A 56 4.78 6.50 7.43
C GLU A 56 5.50 5.15 7.60
N THR A 57 6.14 4.65 6.54
CA THR A 57 6.98 3.44 6.64
C THR A 57 8.20 3.64 7.50
N GLY A 58 8.85 4.80 7.43
CA GLY A 58 9.93 5.17 8.35
C GLY A 58 9.47 5.20 9.80
N ARG A 59 8.30 5.79 10.07
CA ARG A 59 7.68 5.84 11.40
C ARG A 59 7.34 4.44 11.91
N LEU A 60 6.73 3.59 11.08
CA LEU A 60 6.40 2.21 11.43
C LEU A 60 7.65 1.39 11.77
N ARG A 61 8.72 1.52 10.97
CA ARG A 61 10.00 0.84 11.23
C ARG A 61 10.63 1.28 12.55
N LYS A 62 10.60 2.58 12.85
CA LYS A 62 11.09 3.11 14.13
C LYS A 62 10.28 2.55 15.30
N GLN A 63 8.96 2.61 15.21
CA GLN A 63 8.07 2.06 16.24
C GLN A 63 8.32 0.57 16.49
N ASN A 64 8.50 -0.23 15.43
CA ASN A 64 8.79 -1.65 15.57
C ASN A 64 10.16 -1.90 16.24
N LYS A 65 11.18 -1.11 15.89
CA LYS A 65 12.49 -1.18 16.56
C LYS A 65 12.40 -0.84 18.05
N ASP A 66 11.75 0.26 18.39
CA ASP A 66 11.60 0.71 19.79
C ASP A 66 10.87 -0.36 20.63
N LEU A 67 9.86 -1.02 20.06
CA LEU A 67 9.16 -2.13 20.70
C LEU A 67 10.05 -3.36 20.91
N LEU A 68 10.83 -3.75 19.91
CA LEU A 68 11.76 -4.88 20.03
C LEU A 68 12.82 -4.62 21.10
N ASP A 69 13.36 -3.41 21.17
CA ASP A 69 14.35 -3.03 22.19
C ASP A 69 13.75 -3.12 23.60
N LEU A 70 12.52 -2.65 23.80
CA LEU A 70 11.80 -2.73 25.07
C LEU A 70 11.52 -4.19 25.48
N VAL A 71 11.05 -5.02 24.54
CA VAL A 71 10.82 -6.45 24.78
C VAL A 71 12.14 -7.16 25.14
N GLY A 72 13.23 -6.81 24.47
CA GLY A 72 14.56 -7.33 24.77
C GLY A 72 15.00 -7.01 26.21
N GLN A 73 14.86 -5.75 26.63
CA GLN A 73 15.17 -5.33 28.00
C GLN A 73 14.32 -6.07 29.04
N LEU A 74 13.00 -6.15 28.83
CA LEU A 74 12.10 -6.88 29.73
C LEU A 74 12.46 -8.36 29.82
N THR A 75 12.76 -8.99 28.68
CA THR A 75 13.16 -10.41 28.64
C THR A 75 14.47 -10.65 29.37
N TYR A 76 15.43 -9.72 29.26
CA TYR A 76 16.69 -9.77 29.99
C TYR A 76 16.48 -9.68 31.51
N GLU A 77 15.69 -8.71 31.98
CA GLU A 77 15.39 -8.54 33.41
C GLU A 77 14.67 -9.78 33.98
N VAL A 78 13.68 -10.32 33.27
CA VAL A 78 13.01 -11.57 33.65
C VAL A 78 14.01 -12.72 33.77
N SER A 79 14.95 -12.83 32.83
CA SER A 79 15.98 -13.89 32.85
C SER A 79 16.92 -13.74 34.05
N LYS A 80 17.35 -12.51 34.37
CA LYS A 80 18.20 -12.19 35.52
C LYS A 80 17.49 -12.52 36.84
N LEU A 81 16.21 -12.16 36.97
CA LEU A 81 15.40 -12.47 38.15
C LEU A 81 15.24 -13.99 38.35
N LYS A 82 15.00 -14.74 37.27
CA LYS A 82 14.91 -16.21 37.33
C LYS A 82 16.23 -16.85 37.76
N LYS A 83 17.36 -16.39 37.23
CA LYS A 83 18.70 -16.88 37.58
C LYS A 83 19.04 -16.63 39.06
N ASN A 84 18.69 -15.46 39.60
CA ASN A 84 18.92 -15.13 41.01
C ASN A 84 18.03 -15.95 41.96
N LYS A 85 16.83 -16.37 41.53
CA LYS A 85 15.92 -17.20 42.34
C LYS A 85 16.30 -18.68 42.39
N SER A 86 17.09 -19.21 41.44
CA SER A 86 17.53 -20.62 41.46
C SER A 86 18.92 -20.81 42.10
N GLY A 87 19.53 -19.75 42.62
CA GLY A 87 20.84 -19.77 43.27
C GLY A 87 20.78 -19.77 44.80
N PHE A 88 19.61 -20.00 45.40
CA PHE A 88 19.39 -20.21 46.83
C PHE A 88 18.72 -21.56 47.06
#